data_AF-A0A1M6SVQ0-F1
#
_entry.id   AF-A0A1M6SVQ0-F1
#
_cell.length_a   1.000
_cell.length_b   1.000
_cell.length_c   1.000
_cell.angle_alpha   90.00
_cell.angle_beta   90.00
_cell.angle_gamma   90.00
#
_symmetry.space_group_name_H-M   'P 1'
#
loop_
_entity.id
_entity.type
_entity.pdbx_description
1 polymer ?
#
loop_
_entity_poly.entity_id
_entity_poly.type
_entity_poly.pdbx_seq_one_letter_code
_entity_poly.pdbx_strand_id
1 'polypeptide(L)'
;MPYQEPTYEDTFKMEEEGLPSTLQSFLPLIVPIVLILINTIASALGKTTGPMEILIFLGQPIVAVGLGLLVAIFGLGRNLDRHTALSEMEKGMMSAGIIMLVTGGGALGQIIKDSGLGTYIAEGLSQTAIPIIILPLIISILMRFIQGSGTVAMTTAQVSLLLSSSLPVSALCWAASPAA
;
A
#
# COMPACT_ATOMS: atom_id res chain seq x y z
N MET A 1 -25.86 45.21 15.78
CA MET A 1 -24.68 45.21 14.87
C MET A 1 -25.22 45.05 13.46
N PRO A 2 -24.90 45.91 12.49
CA PRO A 2 -25.38 45.76 11.12
C PRO A 2 -24.81 44.46 10.52
N TYR A 3 -25.68 43.67 9.89
CA TYR A 3 -25.32 42.40 9.25
C TYR A 3 -24.40 42.69 8.05
N GLN A 4 -23.15 42.25 8.13
CA GLN A 4 -22.22 42.27 7.01
C GLN A 4 -22.40 40.98 6.20
N GLU A 5 -22.73 41.13 4.93
CA GLU A 5 -22.83 40.03 3.99
C GLU A 5 -21.45 39.40 3.74
N PRO A 6 -21.36 38.05 3.72
CA PRO A 6 -20.10 37.37 3.45
C PRO A 6 -19.60 37.76 2.05
N THR A 7 -18.47 38.45 2.00
CA THR A 7 -17.80 38.85 0.76
C THR A 7 -17.14 37.62 0.15
N TYR A 8 -17.83 36.96 -0.78
CA TYR A 8 -17.32 35.81 -1.53
C TYR A 8 -16.26 36.18 -2.58
N GLU A 9 -16.08 37.48 -2.85
CA GLU A 9 -15.08 37.98 -3.80
C GLU A 9 -13.63 37.78 -3.31
N ASP A 10 -13.42 37.68 -1.98
CA ASP A 10 -12.09 37.49 -1.39
C ASP A 10 -11.70 36.02 -1.26
N THR A 11 -12.66 35.08 -1.31
CA THR A 11 -12.34 33.63 -1.32
C THR A 11 -11.75 33.18 -2.64
N PHE A 12 -12.16 33.79 -3.75
CA PHE A 12 -11.62 33.48 -5.09
C PHE A 12 -10.27 34.18 -5.38
N LYS A 13 -9.91 35.23 -4.63
CA LYS A 13 -8.62 35.91 -4.79
C LYS A 13 -7.48 35.24 -4.02
N MET A 14 -7.77 34.35 -3.07
CA MET A 14 -6.76 33.52 -2.41
C MET A 14 -6.32 32.30 -3.24
N GLU A 15 -6.93 32.03 -4.40
CA GLU A 15 -6.59 30.86 -5.23
C GLU A 15 -5.43 31.11 -6.21
N GLU A 16 -5.02 32.34 -6.49
CA GLU A 16 -3.99 32.62 -7.51
C GLU A 16 -2.65 33.14 -6.96
N GLU A 17 -2.62 33.70 -5.75
CA GLU A 17 -1.44 34.38 -5.23
C GLU A 17 -0.66 33.49 -4.25
N GLY A 18 0.11 32.54 -4.80
CA GLY A 18 1.11 31.77 -4.03
C GLY A 18 0.96 30.24 -4.09
N LEU A 19 0.04 29.70 -4.88
CA LEU A 19 -0.02 28.26 -5.07
C LEU A 19 1.17 27.78 -5.92
N PRO A 20 1.94 26.76 -5.47
CA PRO A 20 2.92 26.13 -6.32
C PRO A 20 2.24 25.63 -7.59
N SER A 21 2.94 25.75 -8.72
CA SER A 21 2.44 25.33 -10.04
C SER A 21 1.72 23.98 -9.94
N THR A 22 0.57 23.83 -10.59
CA THR A 22 -0.19 22.57 -10.61
C THR A 22 0.71 21.38 -10.95
N LEU A 23 1.68 21.55 -11.85
CA LEU A 23 2.66 20.52 -12.21
C LEU A 23 3.65 20.19 -11.08
N GLN A 24 4.01 21.14 -10.23
CA GLN A 24 4.87 20.90 -9.06
C GLN A 24 4.15 20.07 -7.98
N SER A 25 2.84 20.24 -7.83
CA SER A 25 2.04 19.46 -6.87
C SER A 25 1.84 18.00 -7.29
N PHE A 26 1.79 17.72 -8.60
CA PHE A 26 1.68 16.35 -9.12
C PHE A 26 3.02 15.62 -9.27
N LEU A 27 4.14 16.34 -9.32
CA LEU A 27 5.47 15.77 -9.53
C LEU A 27 5.83 14.66 -8.51
N PRO A 28 5.60 14.83 -7.19
CA PRO A 28 5.89 13.82 -6.18
C PRO A 28 5.05 12.54 -6.32
N LEU A 29 3.93 12.60 -7.03
CA LEU A 29 3.07 11.45 -7.31
C LEU A 29 3.47 10.77 -8.61
N ILE A 30 3.72 11.54 -9.66
CA ILE A 30 4.03 11.01 -10.99
C ILE A 30 5.40 10.31 -10.99
N VAL A 31 6.40 10.89 -10.33
CA VAL A 31 7.77 10.36 -10.28
C VAL A 31 7.81 8.91 -9.74
N PRO A 32 7.30 8.60 -8.53
CA PRO A 32 7.33 7.23 -8.02
C PRO A 32 6.52 6.26 -8.88
N ILE A 33 5.37 6.67 -9.42
CA ILE A 33 4.54 5.82 -10.28
C ILE A 33 5.30 5.42 -11.55
N VAL A 34 5.91 6.39 -12.23
CA VAL A 34 6.69 6.13 -13.45
C VAL A 34 7.89 5.22 -13.16
N LEU A 35 8.60 5.44 -12.06
CA LEU A 35 9.73 4.60 -11.65
C LEU A 35 9.31 3.15 -11.40
N ILE A 36 8.20 2.92 -10.69
CA ILE A 36 7.66 1.57 -10.42
C ILE A 36 7.22 0.87 -11.71
N LEU A 37 6.56 1.59 -12.62
CA LEU A 37 6.12 1.04 -13.90
C LEU A 37 7.32 0.63 -14.77
N ILE A 38 8.36 1.45 -14.82
CA ILE A 38 9.60 1.11 -15.55
C ILE A 38 10.22 -0.16 -14.97
N ASN A 39 10.34 -0.28 -13.65
CA ASN A 39 10.83 -1.50 -13.02
C ASN A 39 9.97 -2.71 -13.36
N THR A 40 8.65 -2.58 -13.33
CA THR A 40 7.73 -3.70 -13.55
C THR A 40 7.84 -4.20 -14.99
N ILE A 41 7.90 -3.29 -15.97
CA ILE A 41 8.11 -3.63 -17.38
C ILE A 41 9.52 -4.21 -17.60
N ALA A 42 10.55 -3.63 -16.98
CA ALA A 42 11.93 -4.11 -17.07
C ALA A 42 12.08 -5.54 -16.55
N SER A 43 11.48 -5.82 -15.39
CA SER A 43 11.48 -7.13 -14.75
C SER A 43 10.70 -8.15 -15.57
N ALA A 44 9.55 -7.76 -16.13
CA ALA A 44 8.75 -8.61 -17.00
C ALA A 44 9.47 -8.99 -18.31
N LEU A 45 10.32 -8.11 -18.85
CA LEU A 45 11.09 -8.35 -20.07
C LEU A 45 12.37 -9.17 -19.84
N GLY A 46 12.68 -9.55 -18.59
CA GLY A 46 13.83 -10.41 -18.26
C GLY A 46 15.21 -9.80 -18.55
N LYS A 47 15.29 -8.49 -18.83
CA LYS A 47 16.55 -7.78 -19.08
C LYS A 47 17.17 -7.34 -17.75
N THR A 48 17.68 -8.31 -16.99
CA THR A 48 18.23 -8.09 -15.65
C THR A 48 19.73 -7.78 -15.61
N THR A 49 20.37 -7.58 -16.76
CA THR A 49 21.83 -7.38 -16.85
C THR A 49 22.19 -6.00 -17.41
N GLY A 50 23.10 -5.29 -16.72
CA GLY A 50 23.63 -3.99 -17.14
C GLY A 50 22.96 -2.78 -16.45
N PRO A 51 22.94 -1.58 -17.07
CA PRO A 51 22.39 -0.35 -16.45
C PRO A 51 20.90 -0.46 -16.10
N MET A 52 20.22 -1.50 -16.57
CA MET A 52 18.85 -1.85 -16.20
C MET A 52 18.72 -2.25 -14.72
N GLU A 53 19.76 -2.82 -14.10
CA GLU A 53 19.76 -3.21 -12.68
C GLU A 53 19.59 -1.98 -11.77
N ILE A 54 20.23 -0.86 -12.14
CA ILE A 54 20.08 0.43 -11.43
C ILE A 54 18.66 0.95 -11.58
N LEU A 55 18.05 0.83 -12.77
CA LEU A 55 16.65 1.19 -13.01
C LEU A 55 15.67 0.32 -12.21
N ILE A 56 15.94 -0.98 -12.12
CA ILE A 56 15.16 -1.91 -11.30
C ILE A 56 15.30 -1.51 -9.82
N PHE A 57 16.52 -1.25 -9.34
CA PHE A 57 16.71 -0.78 -7.96
C PHE A 57 15.97 0.53 -7.66
N LEU A 58 16.09 1.54 -8.52
CA LEU A 58 15.41 2.83 -8.36
C LEU A 58 13.88 2.73 -8.44
N GLY A 59 13.36 1.77 -9.20
CA GLY A 59 11.93 1.51 -9.31
C GLY A 59 11.38 0.55 -8.25
N GLN A 60 12.19 0.09 -7.28
CA GLN A 60 11.64 -0.60 -6.12
C GLN A 60 10.68 0.34 -5.37
N PRO A 61 9.47 -0.11 -4.97
CA PRO A 61 8.46 0.78 -4.39
C PRO A 61 8.97 1.63 -3.22
N ILE A 62 9.81 1.06 -2.36
CA ILE A 62 10.41 1.77 -1.21
C ILE A 62 11.33 2.90 -1.67
N VAL A 63 12.21 2.63 -2.64
CA VAL A 63 13.17 3.60 -3.17
C VAL A 63 12.46 4.68 -3.99
N ALA A 64 11.52 4.27 -4.85
CA ALA A 64 10.73 5.17 -5.69
C ALA A 64 9.92 6.17 -4.86
N VAL A 65 9.21 5.72 -3.82
CA VAL A 65 8.45 6.59 -2.91
C VAL A 65 9.39 7.54 -2.15
N GLY A 66 10.57 7.07 -1.72
CA GLY A 66 11.59 7.92 -1.12
C GLY A 66 12.07 9.04 -2.04
N LEU A 67 12.28 8.73 -3.33
CA LEU A 67 12.61 9.75 -4.33
C LEU A 67 11.45 10.72 -4.56
N GLY A 68 10.21 10.23 -4.62
CA GLY A 68 9.01 11.07 -4.69
C GLY A 68 8.91 12.04 -3.51
N LEU A 69 9.24 11.59 -2.29
CA LEU A 69 9.30 12.44 -1.10
C LEU A 69 10.38 13.52 -1.22
N LEU A 70 11.58 13.18 -1.69
CA LEU A 70 12.63 14.19 -1.93
C LEU A 70 12.17 15.23 -2.95
N VAL A 71 11.53 14.79 -4.04
CA VAL A 71 10.95 15.69 -5.04
C VAL A 71 9.87 16.58 -4.42
N ALA A 72 9.05 16.09 -3.48
CA ALA A 72 8.09 16.90 -2.74
C ALA A 72 8.76 17.96 -1.88
N ILE A 73 9.80 17.59 -1.12
CA ILE A 73 10.51 18.49 -0.21
C ILE A 73 11.24 19.58 -1.00
N PHE A 74 11.95 19.22 -2.08
CA PHE A 74 12.72 20.17 -2.88
C PHE A 74 11.87 20.99 -3.85
N GLY A 75 10.77 20.43 -4.36
CA GLY A 75 9.86 21.10 -5.29
C GLY A 75 8.85 22.00 -4.57
N LEU A 76 8.12 21.45 -3.59
CA LEU A 76 7.03 22.11 -2.90
C LEU A 76 7.50 22.78 -1.60
N GLY A 77 8.33 22.06 -0.83
CA GLY A 77 8.83 22.54 0.47
C GLY A 77 9.71 23.78 0.39
N ARG A 78 10.23 24.13 -0.79
CA ARG A 78 11.04 25.35 -1.01
C ARG A 78 10.21 26.64 -0.95
N ASN A 79 8.90 26.57 -1.23
CA ASN A 79 7.98 27.71 -1.17
C ASN A 79 7.24 27.81 0.18
N LEU A 80 7.47 26.85 1.10
CA LEU A 80 6.83 26.81 2.41
C LEU A 80 7.81 27.25 3.50
N ASP A 81 7.30 27.88 4.55
CA ASP A 81 8.10 28.13 5.75
C ASP A 81 8.52 26.79 6.38
N ARG A 82 9.74 26.75 6.92
CA ARG A 82 10.33 25.52 7.49
C ARG A 82 9.46 24.94 8.60
N HIS A 83 8.81 25.79 9.41
CA HIS A 83 7.94 25.32 10.48
C HIS A 83 6.67 24.67 9.93
N THR A 84 6.08 25.24 8.88
CA THR A 84 4.92 24.66 8.20
C THR A 84 5.26 23.32 7.55
N ALA A 85 6.38 23.22 6.84
CA ALA A 85 6.83 21.98 6.22
C ALA A 85 7.04 20.85 7.25
N LEU A 86 7.68 21.16 8.39
CA LEU A 86 7.87 20.20 9.48
C LEU A 86 6.55 19.76 10.11
N SER A 87 5.62 20.68 10.34
CA SER A 87 4.29 20.36 10.90
C SER A 87 3.50 19.40 9.98
N GLU A 88 3.55 19.62 8.67
CA GLU A 88 2.90 18.71 7.71
C GLU A 88 3.58 17.33 7.67
N MET A 89 4.92 17.28 7.78
CA MET A 89 5.65 16.02 7.91
C MET A 89 5.28 15.27 9.21
N GLU A 90 5.13 15.97 10.33
CA GLU A 90 4.69 15.37 11.61
C GLU A 90 3.28 14.77 11.52
N LYS A 91 2.34 15.47 10.87
CA LYS A 91 0.99 14.92 10.60
C LYS A 91 1.07 13.65 9.75
N GLY A 92 1.90 13.67 8.70
CA GLY A 92 2.14 12.50 7.85
C GLY A 92 2.71 11.31 8.65
N MET A 93 3.70 11.56 9.51
CA MET A 93 4.29 10.54 10.38
C MET A 93 3.30 9.99 11.40
N MET A 94 2.42 10.84 11.98
CA MET A 94 1.39 10.39 12.92
C MET A 94 0.41 9.43 12.24
N SER A 95 -0.03 9.76 11.02
CA SER A 95 -0.89 8.88 10.22
C SER A 95 -0.18 7.56 9.87
N ALA A 96 1.08 7.64 9.41
CA ALA A 96 1.89 6.47 9.10
C ALA A 96 2.16 5.60 10.34
N GLY A 97 2.33 6.19 11.52
CA GLY A 97 2.56 5.48 12.78
C GLY A 97 1.39 4.60 13.20
N ILE A 98 0.16 5.07 13.03
CA ILE A 98 -1.05 4.26 13.29
C ILE A 98 -1.12 3.08 12.31
N ILE A 99 -0.86 3.33 11.02
CA ILE A 99 -0.83 2.28 10.00
C ILE A 99 0.25 1.26 10.36
N MET A 100 1.46 1.70 10.70
CA MET A 100 2.55 0.81 11.13
C MET A 100 2.21 0.01 12.37
N LEU A 101 1.47 0.57 13.34
CA LEU A 101 1.02 -0.14 14.53
C LEU A 101 0.00 -1.23 14.18
N VAL A 102 -0.98 -0.93 13.32
CA VAL A 102 -2.01 -1.89 12.88
C VAL A 102 -1.41 -2.95 11.95
N THR A 103 -0.53 -2.55 11.04
CA THR A 103 0.19 -3.43 10.11
C THR A 103 1.35 -4.17 10.79
N GLY A 104 1.77 -3.77 11.99
CA GLY A 104 2.72 -4.51 12.83
C GLY A 104 2.22 -5.91 13.20
N GLY A 105 0.90 -6.12 13.23
CA GLY A 105 0.28 -7.46 13.26
C GLY A 105 0.69 -8.34 12.07
N GLY A 106 1.19 -7.73 11.00
CA GLY A 106 1.87 -8.33 9.84
C GLY A 106 3.00 -9.26 10.23
N ALA A 107 3.90 -8.78 11.07
CA ALA A 107 5.05 -9.55 11.54
C ALA A 107 4.60 -10.74 12.40
N LEU A 108 3.59 -10.55 13.26
CA LEU A 108 2.97 -11.65 14.01
C LEU A 108 2.32 -12.67 13.07
N GLY A 109 1.62 -12.21 12.04
CA GLY A 109 1.07 -13.07 11.00
C GLY A 109 2.14 -13.86 10.25
N GLN A 110 3.30 -13.27 9.99
CA GLN A 110 4.43 -13.96 9.38
C GLN A 110 5.02 -15.02 10.32
N ILE A 111 5.18 -14.72 11.60
CA ILE A 111 5.60 -15.71 12.61
C ILE A 111 4.60 -16.87 12.73
N ILE A 112 3.29 -16.59 12.66
CA ILE A 112 2.23 -17.62 12.68
C ILE A 112 2.31 -18.52 11.41
N LYS A 113 2.67 -17.96 10.25
CA LYS A 113 2.94 -18.77 9.05
C LYS A 113 4.18 -19.62 9.22
N ASP A 114 5.28 -19.01 9.66
CA ASP A 114 6.59 -19.65 9.75
C ASP A 114 6.58 -20.77 10.81
N SER A 115 5.73 -20.65 11.83
CA SER A 115 5.49 -21.72 12.83
C SER A 115 4.68 -22.91 12.32
N GLY A 116 4.17 -22.87 11.07
CA GLY A 116 3.38 -23.96 10.49
C GLY A 116 1.97 -24.12 11.08
N LEU A 117 1.53 -23.22 11.97
CA LEU A 117 0.18 -23.24 12.52
C LEU A 117 -0.87 -23.01 11.43
N GLY A 118 -0.58 -22.14 10.46
CA GLY A 118 -1.47 -21.88 9.33
C GLY A 118 -1.73 -23.13 8.49
N THR A 119 -0.68 -23.89 8.17
CA THR A 119 -0.77 -25.13 7.38
C THR A 119 -1.42 -26.25 8.17
N TYR A 120 -1.13 -26.37 9.48
CA TYR A 120 -1.77 -27.35 10.35
C TYR A 120 -3.29 -27.16 10.45
N ILE A 121 -3.75 -25.92 10.58
CA ILE A 121 -5.17 -25.57 10.58
C ILE A 121 -5.80 -25.86 9.20
N ALA A 122 -5.08 -25.55 8.11
CA ALA A 122 -5.55 -25.82 6.76
C ALA A 122 -5.69 -27.32 6.47
N GLU A 123 -4.73 -28.14 6.89
CA GLU A 123 -4.76 -29.60 6.75
C GLU A 123 -5.88 -30.22 7.59
N GLY A 124 -6.04 -29.82 8.86
CA GLY A 124 -7.12 -30.30 9.73
C GLY A 124 -8.52 -29.97 9.19
N LEU A 125 -8.68 -28.78 8.60
CA LEU A 125 -9.94 -28.39 7.96
C LEU A 125 -10.15 -28.99 6.57
N SER A 126 -9.07 -29.33 5.84
CA SER A 126 -9.15 -30.01 4.53
C SER A 126 -9.70 -31.43 4.61
N GLN A 127 -9.57 -32.08 5.77
CA GLN A 127 -10.17 -33.39 6.03
C GLN A 127 -11.68 -33.31 6.31
N THR A 128 -12.20 -32.10 6.52
CA THR A 128 -13.64 -31.86 6.67
C THR A 128 -14.22 -31.56 5.28
N ALA A 129 -15.45 -32.01 4.98
CA ALA A 129 -16.13 -31.78 3.70
C ALA A 129 -16.59 -30.30 3.50
N ILE A 130 -15.74 -29.33 3.83
CA ILE A 130 -16.00 -27.90 3.72
C ILE A 130 -15.69 -27.44 2.29
N PRO A 131 -16.57 -26.66 1.65
CA PRO A 131 -16.30 -26.09 0.33
C PRO A 131 -15.00 -25.28 0.29
N ILE A 132 -14.16 -25.52 -0.72
CA ILE A 132 -12.82 -24.92 -0.90
C ILE A 132 -12.85 -23.38 -0.90
N ILE A 133 -13.97 -22.77 -1.31
CA ILE A 133 -14.16 -21.31 -1.38
C ILE A 133 -14.31 -20.69 0.02
N ILE A 134 -14.93 -21.41 0.96
CA ILE A 134 -15.21 -20.89 2.31
C ILE A 134 -14.03 -21.16 3.26
N LEU A 135 -13.18 -22.13 2.94
CA LEU A 135 -12.01 -22.49 3.73
C LEU A 135 -11.05 -21.30 4.01
N PRO A 136 -10.57 -20.53 3.01
CA PRO A 136 -9.71 -19.37 3.27
C PRO A 136 -10.42 -18.25 4.04
N LEU A 137 -11.75 -18.12 3.88
CA LEU A 137 -12.54 -17.16 4.63
C LEU A 137 -12.53 -17.50 6.12
N ILE A 138 -12.75 -18.77 6.48
CA ILE A 138 -12.72 -19.24 7.88
C ILE A 138 -11.33 -19.05 8.49
N ILE A 139 -10.29 -19.46 7.77
CA ILE A 139 -8.89 -19.28 8.21
C ILE A 139 -8.59 -17.79 8.37
N SER A 140 -9.04 -16.94 7.46
CA SER A 140 -8.86 -15.48 7.55
C SER A 140 -9.59 -14.88 8.74
N ILE A 141 -10.81 -15.35 9.07
CA ILE A 141 -11.56 -14.84 10.23
C ILE A 141 -10.84 -15.23 11.53
N LEU A 142 -10.41 -16.49 11.64
CA LEU A 142 -9.66 -16.97 12.80
C LEU A 142 -8.33 -16.21 12.96
N MET A 143 -7.59 -16.02 11.86
CA MET A 143 -6.35 -15.25 11.87
C MET A 143 -6.59 -13.77 12.15
N ARG A 144 -7.73 -13.20 11.73
CA ARG A 144 -8.11 -11.81 12.04
C ARG A 144 -8.38 -11.63 13.54
N PHE A 145 -8.95 -12.61 14.21
CA PHE A 145 -9.11 -12.57 15.68
C PHE A 145 -7.75 -12.54 16.40
N ILE A 146 -6.77 -13.28 15.89
CA ILE A 146 -5.44 -13.38 16.50
C ILE A 146 -4.58 -12.14 16.17
N GLN A 147 -4.65 -11.64 14.94
CA GLN A 147 -3.74 -10.61 14.41
C GLN A 147 -4.34 -9.19 14.43
N GLY A 148 -5.65 -9.05 14.66
CA GLY A 148 -6.37 -7.77 14.74
C GLY A 148 -6.54 -7.02 13.42
N SER A 149 -5.64 -7.20 12.45
CA SER A 149 -5.67 -6.54 11.14
C SER A 149 -6.29 -7.43 10.04
N GLY A 150 -7.34 -6.91 9.40
CA GLY A 150 -8.05 -7.64 8.34
C GLY A 150 -7.18 -7.91 7.10
N THR A 151 -6.25 -7.02 6.76
CA THR A 151 -5.39 -7.16 5.58
C THR A 151 -4.34 -8.25 5.76
N VAL A 152 -3.71 -8.32 6.94
CA VAL A 152 -2.69 -9.33 7.24
C VAL A 152 -3.30 -10.73 7.31
N ALA A 153 -4.47 -10.84 7.96
CA ALA A 153 -5.16 -12.11 8.07
C ALA A 153 -5.56 -12.66 6.70
N MET A 154 -6.01 -11.79 5.79
CA MET A 154 -6.38 -12.16 4.42
C MET A 154 -5.16 -12.62 3.62
N THR A 155 -4.01 -11.94 3.69
CA THR A 155 -2.77 -12.40 3.05
C THR A 155 -2.29 -13.73 3.64
N THR A 156 -2.47 -13.94 4.95
CA THR A 156 -2.07 -15.19 5.62
C THR A 156 -2.92 -16.38 5.23
N ALA A 157 -4.24 -16.20 5.15
CA ALA A 157 -5.15 -17.24 4.71
C ALA A 157 -4.90 -17.64 3.26
N GLN A 158 -4.65 -16.66 2.37
CA GLN A 158 -4.32 -16.91 0.97
C GLN A 158 -3.04 -17.76 0.84
N VAL A 159 -1.97 -17.39 1.54
CA VAL A 159 -0.70 -18.15 1.50
C VAL A 159 -0.87 -19.55 2.09
N SER A 160 -1.60 -19.70 3.19
CA SER A 160 -1.83 -21.00 3.80
C SER A 160 -2.60 -21.96 2.87
N LEU A 161 -3.64 -21.45 2.19
CA LEU A 161 -4.40 -22.23 1.22
C LEU A 161 -3.55 -22.62 0.00
N LEU A 162 -2.71 -21.72 -0.49
CA LEU A 162 -1.78 -22.00 -1.59
C LEU A 162 -0.76 -23.10 -1.25
N LEU A 163 -0.36 -23.21 0.02
CA LEU A 163 0.57 -24.23 0.49
C LEU A 163 -0.10 -25.59 0.74
N SER A 164 -1.36 -25.61 1.17
CA SER A 164 -2.09 -26.87 1.41
C SER A 164 -2.67 -27.50 0.14
N SER A 165 -2.86 -26.72 -0.92
CA SER A 165 -3.50 -27.19 -2.14
C SER A 165 -2.52 -27.19 -3.33
N SER A 166 -2.04 -28.39 -3.67
CA SER A 166 -1.55 -28.73 -5.02
C SER A 166 -2.70 -28.77 -6.06
N LEU A 167 -3.80 -28.04 -5.83
CA LEU A 167 -4.97 -27.98 -6.68
C LEU A 167 -4.92 -26.74 -7.59
N PRO A 168 -5.46 -26.83 -8.82
CA PRO A 168 -5.14 -25.90 -9.88
C PRO A 168 -5.54 -24.46 -9.54
N VAL A 169 -4.59 -23.56 -9.80
CA VAL A 169 -4.66 -22.09 -9.74
C VAL A 169 -5.93 -21.52 -10.42
N SER A 170 -6.63 -22.30 -11.24
CA SER A 170 -7.88 -21.96 -11.89
C SER A 170 -9.03 -21.60 -10.93
N ALA A 171 -9.12 -22.21 -9.74
CA ALA A 171 -10.18 -21.88 -8.77
C ALA A 171 -9.93 -20.52 -8.09
N LEU A 172 -8.67 -20.17 -7.87
CA LEU A 172 -8.28 -18.86 -7.33
C LEU A 172 -8.41 -17.75 -8.38
N CYS A 173 -8.08 -18.04 -9.65
CA CYS A 173 -8.31 -17.12 -10.78
C CYS A 173 -9.79 -16.80 -11.00
N TRP A 174 -10.70 -17.74 -10.72
CA TRP A 174 -12.14 -17.48 -10.80
C TRP A 174 -12.65 -16.57 -9.67
N ALA A 175 -12.13 -16.71 -8.45
CA ALA A 175 -12.48 -15.84 -7.32
C ALA A 175 -11.84 -14.44 -7.41
N ALA A 176 -10.72 -14.31 -8.12
CA ALA A 176 -10.00 -13.04 -8.33
C ALA A 176 -10.38 -12.33 -9.64
N SER A 177 -11.22 -12.92 -10.49
CA SER A 177 -11.76 -12.27 -11.68
C SER A 177 -12.84 -11.27 -11.27
N PRO A 178 -12.68 -9.95 -11.54
CA PRO A 178 -13.76 -8.98 -11.34
C PRO A 178 -14.79 -9.16 -12.46
N ALA A 179 -15.64 -10.17 -12.33
CA ALA A 179 -16.76 -10.39 -13.24
C ALA A 179 -17.90 -11.17 -12.54
N ALA A 180 -18.58 -10.48 -11.63
CA ALA A 180 -20.04 -10.42 -11.47
C ALA A 180 -20.39 -9.46 -10.33
#